data_AF-B9H8N6-F1
#
_entry.id   AF-B9H8N6-F1
#
_cell.length_a   1.000
_cell.length_b   1.000
_cell.length_c   1.000
_cell.angle_alpha   90.00
_cell.angle_beta   90.00
_cell.angle_gamma   90.00
#
_symmetry.space_group_name_H-M   'P 1'
#
loop_
_entity.id
_entity.type
_entity.pdbx_description
1 polymer ?
#
loop_
_entity_poly.entity_id
_entity_poly.type
_entity_poly.pdbx_seq_one_letter_code
_entity_poly.pdbx_strand_id
1 'polypeptide(L)'
;MVVPDLAHTSCGIKELERVGLVDWNGTLLPSWSRINVDLSSFSPDEEACNRLNSNKEDMMSKIKAYIGELLKSVQMVSDVMEGLVKRVTVEESEIVVRKDKVTLSQEKIRRKAIQIERMSSKFEEMMQQRVEESFSKASEGSQKNKNIRTEQGGDRDDSFPARKTQLSYRFEH
;
A
#
# COMPACT_ATOMS: atom_id res chain seq x y z
N MET A 1 -26.17 -15.64 28.79
CA MET A 1 -26.77 -14.42 29.37
C MET A 1 -25.88 -13.25 28.96
N VAL A 2 -26.40 -12.32 28.16
CA VAL A 2 -25.64 -11.15 27.70
C VAL A 2 -25.73 -10.10 28.79
N VAL A 3 -24.58 -9.67 29.32
CA VAL A 3 -24.51 -8.55 30.27
C VAL A 3 -24.97 -7.30 29.51
N PRO A 4 -26.13 -6.69 29.86
CA PRO A 4 -26.72 -5.60 29.08
C PRO A 4 -25.75 -4.42 28.87
N ASP A 5 -24.90 -4.20 29.87
CA ASP A 5 -23.95 -3.09 29.96
C ASP A 5 -22.91 -3.05 28.82
N LEU A 6 -22.51 -4.22 28.28
CA LEU A 6 -21.51 -4.29 27.21
C LEU A 6 -22.09 -3.94 25.83
N ALA A 7 -23.40 -4.14 25.62
CA ALA A 7 -24.07 -3.79 24.38
C ALA A 7 -24.39 -2.29 24.31
N HIS A 8 -24.76 -1.68 25.45
CA HIS A 8 -25.02 -0.24 25.51
C HIS A 8 -23.77 0.60 25.23
N THR A 9 -22.61 0.16 25.73
CA THR A 9 -21.32 0.84 25.50
C THR A 9 -20.84 0.76 24.05
N SER A 10 -21.09 -0.33 23.31
CA SER A 10 -20.70 -0.42 21.88
C SER A 10 -21.60 0.38 20.94
N CYS A 11 -22.87 0.56 21.31
CA CYS A 11 -23.84 1.39 20.58
C CYS A 11 -23.83 2.87 20.97
N GLY A 12 -22.93 3.30 21.87
CA GLY A 12 -22.83 4.70 22.30
C GLY A 12 -23.98 5.17 23.21
N ILE A 13 -24.72 4.22 23.79
CA ILE A 13 -25.90 4.48 24.62
C ILE A 13 -25.47 4.57 26.08
N LYS A 14 -25.88 5.63 26.78
CA LYS A 14 -25.57 5.84 28.20
C LYS A 14 -26.84 6.02 29.01
N GLU A 15 -26.89 5.41 30.19
CA GLU A 15 -27.95 5.66 31.16
C GLU A 15 -27.55 6.87 32.02
N LEU A 16 -28.37 7.91 32.02
CA LEU A 16 -28.19 9.09 32.85
C LEU A 16 -29.19 9.05 34.02
N GLU A 17 -28.68 9.16 35.24
CA GLU A 17 -29.48 9.09 36.46
C GLU A 17 -30.64 10.11 36.40
N ARG A 18 -31.89 9.62 36.60
CA ARG A 18 -33.19 10.33 36.49
C ARG A 18 -33.68 10.74 35.09
N VAL A 19 -32.85 10.70 34.05
CA VAL A 19 -33.26 11.12 32.69
C VAL A 19 -33.53 9.92 31.77
N GLY A 20 -32.92 8.76 32.07
CA GLY A 20 -33.12 7.52 31.32
C GLY A 20 -32.02 7.30 30.28
N LEU A 21 -32.35 6.53 29.25
CA LEU A 21 -31.40 6.08 28.23
C LEU A 21 -31.21 7.16 27.14
N VAL A 22 -29.96 7.56 26.88
CA VAL A 22 -29.63 8.66 25.98
C VAL A 22 -28.63 8.20 24.92
N ASP A 23 -28.81 8.65 23.68
CA ASP A 23 -27.87 8.44 22.57
C ASP A 23 -26.59 9.29 22.74
N TRP A 24 -25.52 8.99 21.97
CA TRP A 24 -24.27 9.76 21.97
C TRP A 24 -24.46 11.24 21.60
N ASN A 25 -25.54 11.56 20.86
CA ASN A 25 -25.94 12.92 20.51
C ASN A 25 -26.72 13.65 21.61
N GLY A 26 -26.96 13.03 22.76
CA GLY A 26 -27.76 13.61 23.84
C GLY A 26 -29.28 13.53 23.62
N THR A 27 -29.73 12.88 22.55
CA THR A 27 -31.15 12.68 22.26
C THR A 27 -31.74 11.61 23.19
N LEU A 28 -32.82 11.96 23.88
CA LEU A 28 -33.55 11.02 24.73
C LEU A 28 -34.15 9.90 23.88
N LEU A 29 -33.75 8.66 24.15
CA LEU A 29 -34.37 7.53 23.49
C LEU A 29 -35.77 7.34 24.08
N PRO A 30 -36.82 7.23 23.26
CA PRO A 30 -38.16 6.97 23.74
C PRO A 30 -38.15 5.66 24.54
N SER A 31 -38.37 5.77 25.86
CA SER A 31 -38.33 4.63 26.75
C SER A 31 -39.53 3.72 26.47
N TRP A 32 -39.31 2.62 25.76
CA TRP A 32 -40.31 1.56 25.58
C TRP A 32 -40.76 0.93 26.92
N SER A 33 -40.00 1.14 27.99
CA SER A 33 -40.16 0.52 29.31
C SER A 33 -41.28 1.10 30.19
N ARG A 34 -42.13 2.02 29.71
CA ARG A 34 -43.20 2.62 30.53
C ARG A 34 -44.61 2.53 29.95
N ILE A 35 -44.92 1.44 29.26
CA ILE A 35 -46.32 1.03 29.03
C ILE A 35 -46.86 0.45 30.37
N ASN A 36 -47.17 1.33 31.32
CA ASN A 36 -48.08 1.00 32.43
C ASN A 36 -49.50 1.26 31.92
N VAL A 37 -50.03 0.31 31.15
CA VAL A 37 -51.46 0.27 30.85
C VAL A 37 -52.11 -0.36 32.07
N ASP A 38 -52.95 0.39 32.77
CA ASP A 38 -53.75 -0.15 33.86
C ASP A 38 -54.82 -1.09 33.28
N LEU A 39 -54.50 -2.38 33.26
CA LEU A 39 -55.36 -3.45 32.72
C LEU A 39 -56.50 -3.82 33.70
N SER A 40 -56.63 -3.13 34.84
CA SER A 40 -57.59 -3.48 35.89
C SER A 40 -59.06 -3.13 35.57
N SER A 41 -59.36 -2.41 34.48
CA SER A 41 -60.76 -2.02 34.14
C SER A 41 -61.50 -3.02 33.24
N PHE A 42 -60.84 -4.07 32.76
CA PHE A 42 -61.42 -5.01 31.80
C PHE A 42 -61.90 -6.28 32.50
N SER A 43 -62.99 -6.19 33.27
CA SER A 43 -63.79 -7.36 33.63
C SER A 43 -64.63 -7.73 32.40
N PRO A 44 -64.35 -8.84 31.70
CA PRO A 44 -65.07 -9.16 30.48
C PRO A 44 -66.43 -9.77 30.84
N ASP A 45 -67.50 -9.20 30.30
CA ASP A 45 -68.83 -9.81 30.34
C ASP A 45 -68.83 -11.18 29.64
N GLU A 46 -69.59 -12.12 30.20
CA GLU A 46 -69.52 -13.56 29.90
C GLU A 46 -70.03 -13.83 28.46
N GLU A 47 -70.95 -13.00 27.99
CA GLU A 47 -71.47 -13.00 26.62
C GLU A 47 -70.47 -12.40 25.61
N ALA A 48 -69.69 -11.39 26.01
CA ALA A 48 -68.60 -10.85 25.20
C ALA A 48 -67.45 -11.86 25.05
N CYS A 49 -67.14 -12.64 26.09
CA CYS A 49 -66.20 -13.76 26.04
C CYS A 49 -66.65 -14.86 25.07
N ASN A 50 -67.95 -15.18 25.02
CA ASN A 50 -68.50 -16.19 24.11
C ASN A 50 -68.46 -15.74 22.64
N ARG A 51 -68.73 -14.45 22.35
CA ARG A 51 -68.57 -13.87 21.00
C ARG A 51 -67.10 -13.75 20.57
N LEU A 52 -66.19 -13.52 21.52
CA LEU A 52 -64.75 -13.54 21.27
C LEU A 52 -64.27 -14.96 20.95
N ASN A 53 -64.77 -15.98 21.64
CA ASN A 53 -64.42 -17.39 21.37
C ASN A 53 -64.81 -17.85 19.96
N SER A 54 -65.94 -17.38 19.41
CA SER A 54 -66.32 -17.69 18.01
C SER A 54 -65.47 -16.98 16.95
N ASN A 55 -64.87 -15.82 17.27
CA ASN A 55 -63.99 -15.06 16.37
C ASN A 55 -62.50 -15.34 16.62
N LYS A 56 -62.17 -16.06 17.71
CA LYS A 56 -60.81 -16.38 18.15
C LYS A 56 -60.07 -17.22 17.13
N GLU A 57 -60.78 -18.11 16.43
CA GLU A 57 -60.18 -19.02 15.46
C GLU A 57 -59.72 -18.27 14.18
N ASP A 58 -60.48 -17.27 13.73
CA ASP A 58 -60.07 -16.35 12.64
C ASP A 58 -58.92 -15.44 13.08
N MET A 59 -58.98 -14.91 14.30
CA MET A 59 -57.91 -14.07 14.86
C MET A 59 -56.59 -14.85 15.03
N MET A 60 -56.65 -16.06 15.57
CA MET A 60 -55.48 -16.93 15.77
C MET A 60 -54.88 -17.35 14.42
N SER A 61 -55.72 -17.58 13.40
CA SER A 61 -55.28 -17.88 12.03
C SER A 61 -54.53 -16.69 11.40
N LYS A 62 -55.03 -15.46 11.56
CA LYS A 62 -54.35 -14.23 11.10
C LYS A 62 -53.02 -14.00 11.81
N ILE A 63 -52.97 -14.19 13.13
CA ILE A 63 -51.74 -14.07 13.91
C ILE A 63 -50.71 -15.11 13.46
N LYS A 64 -51.13 -16.36 13.24
CA LYS A 64 -50.26 -17.44 12.75
C LYS A 64 -49.70 -17.12 11.36
N ALA A 65 -50.53 -16.58 10.46
CA ALA A 65 -50.09 -16.14 9.14
C ALA A 65 -49.06 -15.00 9.24
N TYR A 66 -49.35 -13.97 10.06
CA TYR A 66 -48.44 -12.85 10.30
C TYR A 66 -47.09 -13.30 10.89
N ILE A 67 -47.11 -14.19 11.88
CA ILE A 67 -45.88 -14.76 12.47
C ILE A 67 -45.10 -15.55 11.40
N GLY A 68 -45.78 -16.30 10.53
CA GLY A 68 -45.14 -17.02 9.44
C GLY A 68 -44.45 -16.10 8.42
N GLU A 69 -45.11 -15.02 8.03
CA GLU A 69 -44.52 -14.00 7.15
C GLU A 69 -43.34 -13.27 7.82
N LEU A 70 -43.48 -12.94 9.11
CA LEU A 70 -42.40 -12.34 9.89
C LEU A 70 -41.18 -13.26 9.94
N LEU A 71 -41.36 -14.54 10.29
CA LEU A 71 -40.28 -15.52 10.29
C LEU A 71 -39.62 -15.67 8.92
N LYS A 72 -40.42 -15.66 7.84
CA LYS A 72 -39.89 -15.72 6.47
C LYS A 72 -39.04 -14.49 6.13
N SER A 73 -39.51 -13.29 6.48
CA SER A 73 -38.74 -12.06 6.27
C SER A 73 -37.44 -12.04 7.07
N VAL A 74 -37.47 -12.47 8.33
CA VAL A 74 -36.28 -12.60 9.18
C VAL A 74 -35.29 -13.59 8.57
N GLN A 75 -35.77 -14.75 8.08
CA GLN A 75 -34.92 -15.73 7.41
C GLN A 75 -34.27 -15.15 6.16
N MET A 76 -35.04 -14.50 5.29
CA MET A 76 -34.50 -13.88 4.07
C MET A 76 -33.42 -12.83 4.38
N VAL A 77 -33.66 -11.99 5.38
CA VAL A 77 -32.69 -10.98 5.82
C VAL A 77 -31.44 -11.65 6.41
N SER A 78 -31.60 -12.73 7.19
CA SER A 78 -30.49 -13.52 7.71
C SER A 78 -29.62 -14.13 6.60
N ASP A 79 -30.24 -14.73 5.58
CA ASP A 79 -29.52 -15.36 4.45
C ASP A 79 -28.73 -14.31 3.64
N VAL A 80 -29.32 -13.14 3.42
CA VAL A 80 -28.65 -12.01 2.74
C VAL A 80 -27.47 -11.50 3.58
N MET A 81 -27.67 -11.31 4.88
CA MET A 81 -26.61 -10.87 5.79
C MET A 81 -25.47 -11.90 5.86
N GLU A 82 -25.77 -13.20 5.93
CA GLU A 82 -24.76 -14.26 5.91
C GLU A 82 -23.96 -14.25 4.61
N GLY A 83 -24.65 -14.13 3.46
CA GLY A 83 -23.99 -14.05 2.16
C GLY A 83 -23.08 -12.82 2.03
N LEU A 84 -23.48 -11.68 2.59
CA LEU A 84 -22.67 -10.47 2.63
C LEU A 84 -21.43 -10.66 3.50
N VAL A 85 -21.57 -11.20 4.72
CA VAL A 85 -20.44 -11.45 5.63
C VAL A 85 -19.43 -12.41 4.98
N LYS A 86 -19.90 -13.47 4.32
CA LYS A 86 -19.01 -14.42 3.62
C LYS A 86 -18.22 -13.74 2.51
N ARG A 87 -18.86 -12.91 1.67
CA ARG A 87 -18.16 -12.18 0.60
C ARG A 87 -17.12 -11.21 1.14
N VAL A 88 -17.51 -10.39 2.13
CA VAL A 88 -16.60 -9.42 2.77
C VAL A 88 -15.39 -10.15 3.37
N THR A 89 -15.60 -11.25 4.07
CA THR A 89 -14.51 -12.03 4.67
C THR A 89 -13.55 -12.61 3.62
N VAL A 90 -14.07 -13.13 2.50
CA VAL A 90 -13.24 -13.65 1.41
C VAL A 90 -12.42 -12.53 0.77
N GLU A 91 -13.07 -11.43 0.39
CA GLU A 91 -12.40 -10.28 -0.23
C GLU A 91 -11.33 -9.67 0.69
N GLU A 92 -11.62 -9.53 1.99
CA GLU A 92 -10.66 -9.04 2.99
C GLU A 92 -9.44 -9.96 3.07
N SER A 93 -9.65 -11.28 3.12
CA SER A 93 -8.56 -12.25 3.16
C SER A 93 -7.69 -12.22 1.91
N GLU A 94 -8.30 -12.05 0.72
CA GLU A 94 -7.58 -11.92 -0.54
C GLU A 94 -6.77 -10.62 -0.62
N ILE A 95 -7.30 -9.52 -0.09
CA ILE A 95 -6.58 -8.23 -0.03
C ILE A 95 -5.33 -8.37 0.85
N VAL A 96 -5.44 -9.03 2.01
CA VAL A 96 -4.31 -9.28 2.91
C VAL A 96 -3.22 -10.08 2.19
N VAL A 97 -3.58 -11.20 1.56
CA VAL A 97 -2.62 -12.04 0.80
C VAL A 97 -1.98 -11.27 -0.35
N ARG A 98 -2.77 -10.49 -1.09
CA ARG A 98 -2.28 -9.68 -2.21
C ARG A 98 -1.29 -8.61 -1.73
N LYS A 99 -1.56 -7.97 -0.59
CA LYS A 99 -0.66 -6.99 0.04
C LYS A 99 0.67 -7.64 0.43
N ASP A 100 0.65 -8.82 1.04
CA ASP A 100 1.87 -9.55 1.42
C ASP A 100 2.72 -9.94 0.20
N LYS A 101 2.09 -10.30 -0.92
CA LYS A 101 2.80 -10.56 -2.17
C LYS A 101 3.50 -9.31 -2.73
N VAL A 102 2.86 -8.14 -2.62
CA VAL A 102 3.42 -6.85 -3.05
C VAL A 102 4.59 -6.43 -2.16
N THR A 103 4.48 -6.58 -0.84
CA THR A 103 5.59 -6.24 0.07
C THR A 103 6.80 -7.14 -0.17
N LEU A 104 6.59 -8.44 -0.39
CA LEU A 104 7.65 -9.39 -0.73
C LEU A 104 8.31 -9.08 -2.08
N SER A 105 7.53 -8.68 -3.09
CA SER A 105 8.09 -8.31 -4.40
C SER A 105 8.89 -7.00 -4.31
N GLN A 106 8.41 -6.02 -3.55
CA GLN A 106 9.10 -4.77 -3.30
C GLN A 106 10.45 -4.98 -2.60
N GLU A 107 10.50 -5.89 -1.61
CA GLU A 107 11.75 -6.25 -0.93
C GLU A 107 12.75 -6.92 -1.91
N LYS A 108 12.28 -7.80 -2.78
CA LYS A 108 13.14 -8.40 -3.84
C LYS A 108 13.69 -7.34 -4.80
N ILE A 109 12.87 -6.37 -5.20
CA ILE A 109 13.29 -5.26 -6.06
C ILE A 109 14.35 -4.44 -5.35
N ARG A 110 14.14 -4.08 -4.08
CA ARG A 110 15.10 -3.32 -3.27
C ARG A 110 16.46 -4.03 -3.19
N ARG A 111 16.47 -5.35 -2.95
CA ARG A 111 17.71 -6.14 -2.93
C ARG A 111 18.44 -6.13 -4.27
N LYS A 112 17.71 -6.28 -5.38
CA LYS A 112 18.29 -6.20 -6.72
C LYS A 112 18.83 -4.81 -7.05
N ALA A 113 18.15 -3.75 -6.64
CA ALA A 113 18.62 -2.38 -6.81
C ALA A 113 19.96 -2.15 -6.11
N ILE A 114 20.08 -2.59 -4.84
CA ILE A 114 21.34 -2.52 -4.09
C ILE A 114 22.45 -3.35 -4.78
N GLN A 115 22.10 -4.52 -5.33
CA GLN A 115 23.07 -5.33 -6.06
C GLN A 115 23.57 -4.61 -7.32
N ILE A 116 22.67 -3.99 -8.09
CA ILE A 116 23.03 -3.20 -9.28
C ILE A 116 23.90 -2.02 -8.90
N GLU A 117 23.57 -1.29 -7.84
CA GLU A 117 24.36 -0.16 -7.34
C GLU A 117 25.79 -0.58 -6.98
N ARG A 118 25.95 -1.70 -6.25
CA ARG A 118 27.28 -2.26 -5.94
C ARG A 118 28.05 -2.65 -7.18
N MET A 119 27.38 -3.31 -8.13
CA MET A 119 28.01 -3.70 -9.40
C MET A 119 28.43 -2.46 -10.21
N SER A 120 27.61 -1.41 -10.20
CA SER A 120 27.89 -0.14 -10.88
C SER A 120 29.09 0.57 -10.26
N SER A 121 29.16 0.68 -8.93
CA SER A 121 30.32 1.28 -8.24
C SER A 121 31.60 0.52 -8.55
N LYS A 122 31.57 -0.81 -8.46
CA LYS A 122 32.73 -1.63 -8.78
C LYS A 122 33.15 -1.50 -10.25
N PHE A 123 32.18 -1.40 -11.16
CA PHE A 123 32.47 -1.19 -12.58
C PHE A 123 33.12 0.17 -12.82
N GLU A 124 32.61 1.22 -12.20
CA GLU A 124 33.17 2.57 -12.27
C GLU A 124 34.63 2.60 -11.76
N GLU A 125 34.90 1.98 -10.61
CA GLU A 125 36.27 1.85 -10.07
C GLU A 125 37.20 1.13 -11.04
N MET A 126 36.76 0.00 -11.62
CA MET A 126 37.56 -0.74 -12.62
C MET A 126 37.80 0.07 -13.90
N MET A 127 36.86 0.94 -14.29
CA MET A 127 37.01 1.83 -15.44
C MET A 127 38.02 2.93 -15.14
N GLN A 128 37.92 3.57 -13.97
CA GLN A 128 38.85 4.60 -13.54
C GLN A 128 40.28 4.07 -13.42
N GLN A 129 40.47 2.90 -12.80
CA GLN A 129 41.79 2.25 -12.72
C GLN A 129 42.38 2.01 -14.12
N ARG A 130 41.57 1.53 -15.08
CA ARG A 130 42.05 1.32 -16.46
C ARG A 130 42.39 2.61 -17.18
N VAL A 131 41.61 3.66 -16.98
CA VAL A 131 41.89 4.97 -17.57
C VAL A 131 43.19 5.52 -16.99
N GLU A 132 43.37 5.48 -15.67
CA GLU A 132 44.60 5.94 -15.01
C GLU A 132 45.84 5.16 -15.49
N GLU A 133 45.74 3.83 -15.58
CA GLU A 133 46.83 2.99 -16.10
C GLU A 133 47.21 3.32 -17.55
N SER A 134 46.22 3.65 -18.39
CA SER A 134 46.48 4.00 -19.79
C SER A 134 47.11 5.39 -19.93
N PHE A 135 46.74 6.35 -19.08
CA PHE A 135 47.44 7.63 -18.98
C PHE A 135 48.88 7.49 -18.50
N SER A 136 49.15 6.70 -17.45
CA SER A 136 50.52 6.46 -16.95
C SER A 136 51.42 5.82 -18.01
N LYS A 137 50.92 4.81 -18.74
CA LYS A 137 51.68 4.17 -19.84
C LYS A 137 51.97 5.16 -20.98
N ALA A 138 51.03 6.04 -21.30
CA ALA A 138 51.21 7.06 -22.34
C ALA A 138 52.25 8.11 -21.93
N SER A 139 52.25 8.55 -20.66
CA SER A 139 53.23 9.53 -20.18
C SER A 139 54.65 8.96 -20.16
N GLU A 140 54.82 7.72 -19.70
CA GLU A 140 56.11 7.01 -19.70
C GLU A 140 56.65 6.83 -21.13
N GLY A 141 55.79 6.46 -22.08
CA GLY A 141 56.16 6.34 -23.49
C GLY A 141 56.66 7.68 -24.06
N SER A 142 55.98 8.77 -23.71
CA SER A 142 56.34 10.13 -24.14
C SER A 142 57.69 10.58 -23.56
N GLN A 143 57.99 10.27 -22.29
CA GLN A 143 59.28 10.57 -21.67
C GLN A 143 60.42 9.75 -22.27
N LYS A 144 60.24 8.44 -22.48
CA LYS A 144 61.25 7.60 -23.15
C LYS A 144 61.56 8.10 -24.56
N ASN A 145 60.54 8.49 -25.32
CA ASN A 145 60.72 9.00 -26.68
C ASN A 145 61.46 10.35 -26.71
N LYS A 146 61.26 11.21 -25.70
CA LYS A 146 62.06 12.43 -25.50
C LYS A 146 63.52 12.12 -25.18
N ASN A 147 63.79 11.17 -24.28
CA ASN A 147 65.16 10.78 -23.93
C ASN A 147 65.93 10.20 -25.12
N ILE A 148 65.29 9.35 -25.95
CA ILE A 148 65.93 8.80 -27.16
C ILE A 148 66.27 9.92 -28.15
N ARG A 149 65.40 10.93 -28.31
CA ARG A 149 65.69 12.09 -29.18
C ARG A 149 66.85 12.93 -28.66
N THR A 150 67.00 13.09 -27.35
CA THR A 150 68.13 13.83 -26.78
C THR A 150 69.44 13.07 -26.88
N GLU A 151 69.42 11.74 -26.80
CA GLU A 151 70.62 10.90 -26.97
C GLU A 151 71.06 10.79 -28.44
N GLN A 152 70.13 10.80 -29.40
CA GLN A 152 70.43 10.77 -30.84
C GLN A 152 70.76 12.16 -31.45
N GLY A 153 70.59 13.24 -30.68
CA GLY A 153 70.86 14.62 -31.11
C GLY A 153 72.24 15.17 -30.71
N GLY A 154 73.07 14.38 -30.03
CA GLY A 154 74.31 14.84 -29.38
C GLY A 154 75.53 15.08 -30.26
N ASP A 155 75.61 14.51 -31.46
CA ASP A 155 76.83 14.58 -32.31
C ASP A 155 76.55 15.23 -33.67
N ARG A 156 76.26 16.53 -33.67
CA ARG A 156 76.46 17.36 -34.88
C ARG A 156 77.32 18.56 -34.53
N ASP A 157 78.63 18.33 -34.57
CA ASP A 157 79.64 19.38 -34.70
C ASP A 157 79.32 20.25 -35.92
N ASP A 158 78.92 21.50 -35.65
CA ASP A 158 78.84 22.57 -36.63
C ASP A 158 80.26 22.98 -37.06
N SER A 159 80.83 22.26 -38.03
CA SER A 159 82.02 22.70 -38.77
C SER A 159 81.70 22.75 -40.27
N PHE A 160 81.16 23.88 -40.71
CA PHE A 160 81.09 24.25 -42.13
C PHE A 160 82.48 24.65 -42.65
N PRO A 161 83.06 23.99 -43.67
CA PRO A 161 84.17 24.57 -44.40
C PRO A 161 83.65 25.41 -45.56
N ALA A 162 83.89 26.72 -45.50
CA ALA A 162 83.68 27.63 -46.63
C ALA A 162 84.62 27.25 -47.79
N ARG A 163 84.09 26.63 -48.85
CA ARG A 163 84.80 26.48 -50.13
C ARG A 163 84.60 27.72 -50.98
N LYS A 164 85.64 28.56 -51.05
CA LYS A 164 85.84 29.56 -52.10
C LYS A 164 86.26 28.83 -53.38
N THR A 165 85.49 28.95 -54.44
CA THR A 165 85.93 28.63 -55.80
C THR A 165 85.85 29.90 -56.64
N GLN A 166 87.03 30.44 -56.97
CA GLN A 166 87.20 31.49 -57.97
C GLN A 166 86.88 30.91 -59.35
N LEU A 167 85.97 31.54 -60.10
CA LEU A 167 85.92 31.38 -61.56
C LEU A 167 86.68 32.54 -62.21
N SER A 168 87.84 32.20 -62.79
CA SER A 168 88.60 33.07 -63.66
C SER A 168 87.93 33.13 -65.04
N TYR A 169 87.67 34.34 -65.50
CA TYR A 169 87.25 34.66 -66.86
C TYR A 169 88.28 34.18 -67.90
N ARG A 170 87.82 33.63 -69.03
CA ARG A 170 88.53 33.71 -70.31
C ARG A 170 87.53 33.77 -71.47
N PHE A 171 87.36 34.99 -71.97
CA PHE A 171 86.81 35.33 -73.28
C PHE A 171 87.84 34.96 -74.34
N GLU A 172 87.47 34.23 -75.39
CA GLU A 172 88.08 34.37 -76.71
C GLU A 172 86.98 34.35 -77.78
N HIS A 173 87.22 35.19 -78.79
CA HIS A 173 86.34 35.57 -79.91
C HIS A 173 86.45 34.59 -81.07
#